data_AF-A0A956Q7E6-F1
#
_entry.id   AF-A0A956Q7E6-F1
#
_cell.length_a   1.000
_cell.length_b   1.000
_cell.length_c   1.000
_cell.angle_alpha   90.00
_cell.angle_beta   90.00
_cell.angle_gamma   90.00
#
_symmetry.space_group_name_H-M   'P 1'
#
loop_
_entity.id
_entity.type
_entity.pdbx_description
1 polymer ?
#
loop_
_entity_poly.entity_id
_entity_poly.type
_entity_poly.pdbx_seq_one_letter_code
_entity_poly.pdbx_strand_id
1 'polypeptide(L)'
;MRLTSDIKQRGKLAPRLYPRHGLFEELGGREFVHSWIDGLYDRLEVDPELRPLFRQHLDAERATQKAFFEQWLGGRSLYGDRPSMAAVHDHVVITPRAAGVWLKHAGESLKAAGASPQQAMETLMALGPLARGLINSPAQARPGQRVAELKAGLAAVRADRPPRGSFRQEWLVLAASLGRQSLLARFLAEGADPQRAARLPGGRVCLTPLAAALAAGQPPGPLGETDLDFFSAAYLGDTAALASLLEQEPALLEANDPAEDFRPVRALHHALAGGQSLDFLLERGASLEPGSARLLAEALNQPAAALALLARGASLAAIEPGPWLLEPALAAALHQAGLRAEPSWANRLRRRTSWRQAARPFF
;
A
#
# COMPACT_ATOMS: atom_id res chain seq x y z
N MET A 1 2.28 -19.23 -21.42
CA MET A 1 2.30 -17.79 -21.08
C MET A 1 3.75 -17.35 -21.04
N ARG A 2 4.09 -16.15 -21.54
CA ARG A 2 5.45 -15.64 -21.44
C ARG A 2 5.72 -15.16 -20.01
N LEU A 3 6.98 -15.26 -19.55
CA LEU A 3 7.41 -14.82 -18.23
C LEU A 3 8.40 -13.66 -18.38
N THR A 4 8.43 -12.75 -17.41
CA THR A 4 9.40 -11.66 -17.37
C THR A 4 9.94 -11.47 -15.95
N SER A 5 11.27 -11.34 -15.82
CA SER A 5 11.92 -10.94 -14.57
C SER A 5 11.99 -9.41 -14.43
N ASP A 6 11.72 -8.65 -15.49
CA ASP A 6 11.76 -7.19 -15.49
C ASP A 6 10.55 -6.57 -14.78
N ILE A 7 10.62 -6.53 -13.45
CA ILE A 7 9.57 -5.98 -12.60
C ILE A 7 9.35 -4.47 -12.81
N LYS A 8 10.29 -3.75 -13.44
CA LYS A 8 10.18 -2.29 -13.66
C LYS A 8 9.02 -1.92 -14.59
N GLN A 9 8.50 -2.87 -15.35
CA GLN A 9 7.37 -2.68 -16.25
C GLN A 9 6.04 -2.53 -15.48
N ARG A 10 5.96 -3.06 -14.25
CA ARG A 10 4.78 -2.94 -13.39
C ARG A 10 4.49 -1.50 -12.97
N GLY A 11 5.51 -0.66 -12.90
CA GLY A 11 5.41 0.73 -12.47
C GLY A 11 6.78 1.38 -12.49
N LYS A 12 6.84 2.71 -12.65
CA LYS A 12 8.13 3.42 -12.58
C LYS A 12 8.76 3.08 -11.23
N LEU A 13 9.99 2.54 -11.23
CA LEU A 13 10.86 2.56 -10.05
C LEU A 13 10.86 3.99 -9.54
N ALA A 14 10.06 4.28 -8.53
CA ALA A 14 10.12 5.59 -7.96
C ALA A 14 11.48 5.68 -7.25
N PRO A 15 12.28 6.71 -7.56
CA PRO A 15 13.60 6.88 -6.96
C PRO A 15 13.44 6.84 -5.44
N ARG A 16 14.26 6.03 -4.76
CA ARG A 16 14.27 5.78 -3.31
C ARG A 16 13.08 6.41 -2.58
N LEU A 17 11.91 5.76 -2.69
CA LEU A 17 10.69 6.19 -1.99
C LEU A 17 10.85 6.14 -0.48
N TYR A 18 11.88 5.43 -0.01
CA TYR A 18 12.24 5.33 1.38
C TYR A 18 13.63 5.93 1.61
N PRO A 19 13.81 6.63 2.73
CA PRO A 19 15.13 6.96 3.24
C PRO A 19 15.91 5.68 3.57
N ARG A 20 17.24 5.78 3.67
CA ARG A 20 18.06 4.61 3.99
C ARG A 20 17.79 4.09 5.40
N HIS A 21 18.09 2.82 5.61
CA HIS A 21 18.08 2.21 6.93
C HIS A 21 19.00 2.98 7.90
N GLY A 22 18.53 3.22 9.12
CA GLY A 22 19.25 3.97 10.15
C GLY A 22 19.02 5.48 10.16
N LEU A 23 18.38 6.05 9.13
CA LEU A 23 18.15 7.50 9.09
C LEU A 23 17.21 7.97 10.21
N PHE A 24 16.23 7.15 10.61
CA PHE A 24 15.34 7.44 11.72
C PHE A 24 16.12 7.70 13.02
N GLU A 25 17.04 6.79 13.37
CA GLU A 25 17.87 6.90 14.57
C GLU A 25 18.81 8.11 14.50
N GLU A 26 19.44 8.34 13.35
CA GLU A 26 20.35 9.47 13.13
C GLU A 26 19.66 10.83 13.23
N LEU A 27 18.39 10.90 12.84
CA LEU A 27 17.58 12.12 13.00
C LEU A 27 17.21 12.37 14.46
N GLY A 28 17.35 11.40 15.37
CA GLY A 28 16.91 11.51 16.77
C GLY A 28 15.59 10.81 17.05
N GLY A 29 15.15 9.93 16.14
CA GLY A 29 14.01 9.05 16.34
C GLY A 29 12.67 9.79 16.48
N ARG A 30 11.81 9.27 17.36
CA ARG A 30 10.42 9.73 17.50
C ARG A 30 10.30 11.20 17.86
N GLU A 31 11.10 11.68 18.81
CA GLU A 31 11.03 13.07 19.28
C GLU A 31 11.36 14.05 18.15
N PHE A 32 12.34 13.71 17.31
CA PHE A 32 12.64 14.48 16.12
C PHE A 32 11.47 14.48 15.13
N VAL A 33 10.90 13.30 14.82
CA VAL A 33 9.74 13.20 13.91
C VAL A 33 8.57 14.03 14.43
N HIS A 34 8.29 13.98 15.73
CA HIS A 34 7.23 14.76 16.34
C HIS A 34 7.47 16.27 16.16
N SER A 35 8.66 16.76 16.50
CA SER A 35 9.05 18.15 16.33
C SER A 35 8.98 18.62 14.87
N TRP A 36 9.48 17.79 13.95
CA TRP A 36 9.40 18.04 12.52
C TRP A 36 7.95 18.18 12.05
N ILE A 37 7.09 17.23 12.38
CA ILE A 37 5.70 17.23 11.92
C ILE A 37 4.87 18.32 12.60
N ASP A 38 5.15 18.66 13.86
CA ASP A 38 4.55 19.83 14.51
C ASP A 38 4.89 21.12 13.75
N GLY A 39 6.19 21.35 13.50
CA GLY A 39 6.64 22.52 12.75
C GLY A 39 6.15 22.56 11.29
N LEU A 40 5.89 21.42 10.66
CA LEU A 40 5.24 21.36 9.35
C LEU A 40 3.78 21.83 9.47
N TYR A 41 3.01 21.22 10.38
CA TYR A 41 1.58 21.52 10.51
C TYR A 41 1.32 22.95 10.96
N ASP A 42 2.15 23.52 11.82
CA ASP A 42 2.06 24.93 12.21
C ASP A 42 2.20 25.87 10.99
N ARG A 43 3.06 25.51 10.02
CA ARG A 43 3.18 26.25 8.75
C ARG A 43 1.97 26.04 7.85
N LEU A 44 1.42 24.81 7.79
CA LEU A 44 0.22 24.51 7.00
C LEU A 44 -1.01 25.25 7.53
N GLU A 45 -1.10 25.48 8.84
CA GLU A 45 -2.24 26.17 9.45
C GLU A 45 -2.35 27.64 9.02
N VAL A 46 -1.21 28.29 8.76
CA VAL A 46 -1.14 29.72 8.41
C VAL A 46 -0.92 29.97 6.92
N ASP A 47 -0.64 28.93 6.13
CA ASP A 47 -0.41 29.05 4.70
C ASP A 47 -1.74 29.25 3.94
N PRO A 48 -1.94 30.38 3.22
CA PRO A 48 -3.21 30.71 2.57
C PRO A 48 -3.53 29.79 1.38
N GLU A 49 -2.55 29.09 0.82
CA GLU A 49 -2.73 28.17 -0.31
C GLU A 49 -3.05 26.74 0.16
N LEU A 50 -2.42 26.29 1.26
CA LEU A 50 -2.59 24.94 1.77
C LEU A 50 -3.70 24.81 2.81
N ARG A 51 -3.91 25.82 3.67
CA ARG A 51 -4.94 25.77 4.73
C ARG A 51 -6.35 25.45 4.20
N PRO A 52 -6.80 25.98 3.05
CA PRO A 52 -8.13 25.68 2.50
C PRO A 52 -8.31 24.22 2.05
N LEU A 53 -7.23 23.45 1.90
CA LEU A 53 -7.30 22.02 1.51
C LEU A 53 -7.80 21.12 2.65
N PHE A 54 -7.82 21.63 3.89
CA PHE A 54 -8.21 20.89 5.08
C PHE A 54 -9.58 21.33 5.60
N ARG A 55 -10.45 20.35 5.89
CA ARG A 55 -11.85 20.60 6.26
C ARG A 55 -12.08 20.92 7.74
N GLN A 56 -11.16 20.54 8.61
CA GLN A 56 -11.29 20.66 10.08
C GLN A 56 -10.00 21.19 10.70
N HIS A 57 -9.95 21.21 12.04
CA HIS A 57 -8.70 21.39 12.79
C HIS A 57 -7.76 20.22 12.50
N LEU A 58 -6.46 20.50 12.45
CA LEU A 58 -5.47 19.56 11.93
C LEU A 58 -4.94 18.56 12.97
N ASP A 59 -5.47 18.51 14.18
CA ASP A 59 -4.90 17.69 15.26
C ASP A 59 -4.90 16.20 14.91
N ALA A 60 -5.97 15.70 14.27
CA ALA A 60 -6.07 14.31 13.85
C ALA A 60 -5.13 14.00 12.68
N GLU A 61 -5.03 14.92 11.71
CA GLU A 61 -4.13 14.84 10.57
C GLU A 61 -2.66 14.91 11.01
N ARG A 62 -2.32 15.80 11.96
CA ARG A 62 -1.00 15.96 12.58
C ARG A 62 -0.57 14.68 13.28
N ALA A 63 -1.43 14.09 14.11
CA ALA A 63 -1.17 12.81 14.76
C ALA A 63 -0.99 11.66 13.74
N THR A 64 -1.81 11.64 12.69
CA THR A 64 -1.73 10.65 11.62
C THR A 64 -0.43 10.78 10.82
N GLN A 65 0.03 11.99 10.53
CA GLN A 65 1.30 12.21 9.84
C GLN A 65 2.51 11.88 10.71
N LYS A 66 2.48 12.14 12.02
CA LYS A 66 3.54 11.67 12.94
C LYS A 66 3.73 10.15 12.84
N ALA A 67 2.62 9.42 12.88
CA ALA A 67 2.65 7.96 12.73
C ALA A 67 3.16 7.51 11.35
N PHE A 68 2.75 8.20 10.28
CA PHE A 68 3.23 7.94 8.92
C PHE A 68 4.74 8.13 8.81
N PHE A 69 5.26 9.30 9.21
CA PHE A 69 6.68 9.64 9.06
C PHE A 69 7.60 8.82 9.97
N GLU A 70 7.14 8.45 11.17
CA GLU A 70 7.88 7.50 12.02
C GLU A 70 8.07 6.18 11.28
N GLN A 71 7.00 5.59 10.75
CA GLN A 71 7.08 4.33 10.01
C GLN A 71 7.87 4.48 8.70
N TRP A 72 7.67 5.58 7.97
CA TRP A 72 8.29 5.80 6.67
C TRP A 72 9.82 5.98 6.75
N LEU A 73 10.32 6.57 7.85
CA LEU A 73 11.76 6.69 8.12
C LEU A 73 12.41 5.38 8.62
N GLY A 74 11.61 4.36 8.93
CA GLY A 74 12.08 3.07 9.46
C GLY A 74 11.87 2.88 10.97
N GLY A 75 11.13 3.79 11.63
CA GLY A 75 10.71 3.65 13.02
C GLY A 75 9.56 2.64 13.21
N ARG A 76 8.92 2.66 14.39
CA ARG A 76 7.85 1.72 14.71
C ARG A 76 6.67 1.89 13.74
N SER A 77 6.06 0.77 13.35
CA SER A 77 4.89 0.72 12.45
C SER A 77 3.61 1.22 13.14
N LEU A 78 3.51 2.54 13.37
CA LEU A 78 2.38 3.18 14.06
C LEU A 78 1.23 3.62 13.13
N TYR A 79 1.50 3.81 11.84
CA TYR A 79 0.51 4.33 10.89
C TYR A 79 -0.60 3.32 10.58
N GLY A 80 -0.26 2.04 10.68
CA GLY A 80 -1.17 0.92 10.44
C GLY A 80 -1.53 0.75 8.96
N ASP A 81 -2.54 -0.07 8.70
CA ASP A 81 -3.06 -0.28 7.34
C ASP A 81 -4.01 0.87 6.96
N ARG A 82 -3.64 1.59 5.90
CA ARG A 82 -4.43 2.66 5.29
C ARG A 82 -4.53 2.38 3.78
N PRO A 83 -5.57 2.92 3.11
CA PRO A 83 -5.61 2.96 1.65
C PRO A 83 -4.32 3.55 1.06
N SER A 84 -4.08 3.38 -0.24
CA SER A 84 -2.88 3.97 -0.86
C SER A 84 -2.76 5.47 -0.60
N MET A 85 -1.55 6.04 -0.65
CA MET A 85 -1.36 7.48 -0.45
C MET A 85 -2.19 8.29 -1.44
N ALA A 86 -2.31 7.81 -2.69
CA ALA A 86 -3.24 8.37 -3.66
C ALA A 86 -4.71 8.31 -3.17
N ALA A 87 -5.17 7.16 -2.68
CA ALA A 87 -6.55 6.97 -2.23
C ALA A 87 -6.90 7.79 -0.97
N VAL A 88 -5.98 7.94 -0.01
CA VAL A 88 -6.24 8.81 1.16
C VAL A 88 -6.27 10.29 0.76
N HIS A 89 -5.56 10.71 -0.30
CA HIS A 89 -5.57 12.07 -0.82
C HIS A 89 -6.61 12.33 -1.91
N ASP A 90 -7.40 11.33 -2.33
CA ASP A 90 -8.38 11.47 -3.43
C ASP A 90 -9.45 12.55 -3.17
N HIS A 91 -9.68 12.87 -1.90
CA HIS A 91 -10.66 13.86 -1.48
C HIS A 91 -10.13 15.31 -1.50
N VAL A 92 -8.82 15.49 -1.75
CA VAL A 92 -8.10 16.77 -1.80
C VAL A 92 -7.62 17.02 -3.23
N VAL A 93 -7.67 18.28 -3.67
CA VAL A 93 -7.10 18.68 -4.96
C VAL A 93 -5.66 19.12 -4.75
N ILE A 94 -4.72 18.32 -5.26
CA ILE A 94 -3.29 18.57 -5.13
C ILE A 94 -2.75 18.97 -6.50
N THR A 95 -2.41 20.25 -6.63
CA THR A 95 -1.78 20.81 -7.83
C THR A 95 -0.26 20.70 -7.72
N PRO A 96 0.51 20.84 -8.83
CA PRO A 96 1.96 20.92 -8.78
C PRO A 96 2.46 22.03 -7.84
N ARG A 97 1.74 23.16 -7.82
CA ARG A 97 2.05 24.31 -6.96
C ARG A 97 1.84 23.98 -5.48
N ALA A 98 0.68 23.41 -5.12
CA ALA A 98 0.39 22.99 -3.75
C ALA A 98 1.40 21.94 -3.25
N ALA A 99 1.75 20.95 -4.08
CA ALA A 99 2.79 19.98 -3.74
C ALA A 99 4.17 20.65 -3.53
N GLY A 100 4.51 21.65 -4.34
CA GLY A 100 5.74 22.43 -4.19
C GLY A 100 5.78 23.27 -2.91
N VAL A 101 4.69 23.95 -2.56
CA VAL A 101 4.57 24.72 -1.30
C VAL A 101 4.64 23.78 -0.10
N TRP A 102 3.97 22.63 -0.16
CA TRP A 102 4.03 21.62 0.90
C TRP A 102 5.45 21.08 1.10
N LEU A 103 6.16 20.75 0.01
CA LEU A 103 7.56 20.29 0.06
C LEU A 103 8.49 21.37 0.63
N LYS A 104 8.25 22.64 0.31
CA LYS A 104 8.99 23.78 0.89
C LYS A 104 8.83 23.81 2.41
N HIS A 105 7.59 23.78 2.91
CA HIS A 105 7.32 23.76 4.35
C HIS A 105 7.88 22.52 5.04
N ALA A 106 7.82 21.35 4.40
CA ALA A 106 8.44 20.13 4.90
C ALA A 106 9.97 20.27 5.03
N GLY A 107 10.63 20.92 4.07
CA GLY A 107 12.07 21.21 4.14
C GLY A 107 12.44 22.25 5.19
N GLU A 108 11.63 23.30 5.36
CA GLU A 108 11.87 24.34 6.38
C GLU A 108 11.68 23.79 7.80
N SER A 109 10.64 22.97 8.01
CA SER A 109 10.36 22.30 9.27
C SER A 109 11.42 21.25 9.63
N LEU A 110 11.95 20.48 8.68
CA LEU A 110 13.11 19.59 8.90
C LEU A 110 14.31 20.34 9.47
N LYS A 111 14.65 21.47 8.85
CA LYS A 111 15.77 22.32 9.29
C LYS A 111 15.52 22.89 10.68
N ALA A 112 14.30 23.35 10.94
CA ALA A 112 13.92 23.90 12.25
C ALA A 112 13.96 22.85 13.36
N ALA A 113 13.65 21.58 13.04
CA ALA A 113 13.75 20.46 13.97
C ALA A 113 15.20 20.02 14.26
N GLY A 114 16.19 20.55 13.52
CA GLY A 114 17.61 20.31 13.77
C GLY A 114 18.29 19.33 12.81
N ALA A 115 17.66 18.96 11.68
CA ALA A 115 18.32 18.11 10.68
C ALA A 115 19.55 18.81 10.09
N SER A 116 20.66 18.08 10.00
CA SER A 116 21.83 18.53 9.23
C SER A 116 21.47 18.73 7.74
N PRO A 117 22.24 19.54 6.98
CA PRO A 117 22.00 19.71 5.54
C PRO A 117 21.96 18.39 4.77
N GLN A 118 22.79 17.41 5.16
CA GLN A 118 22.82 16.09 4.53
C GLN A 118 21.55 15.29 4.83
N GLN A 119 21.12 15.24 6.09
CA GLN A 119 19.89 14.52 6.48
C GLN A 119 18.65 15.15 5.84
N ALA A 120 18.58 16.48 5.80
CA ALA A 120 17.49 17.20 5.14
C ALA A 120 17.46 16.91 3.63
N MET A 121 18.61 16.93 2.96
CA MET A 121 18.73 16.59 1.54
C MET A 121 18.27 15.15 1.28
N GLU A 122 18.75 14.19 2.06
CA GLU A 122 18.39 12.78 1.91
C GLU A 122 16.89 12.56 2.10
N THR A 123 16.31 13.14 3.15
CA THR A 123 14.87 13.05 3.44
C THR A 123 14.04 13.65 2.30
N LEU A 124 14.42 14.84 1.79
CA LEU A 124 13.69 15.50 0.71
C LEU A 124 13.84 14.80 -0.64
N MET A 125 14.96 14.13 -0.90
CA MET A 125 15.17 13.31 -2.09
C MET A 125 14.20 12.13 -2.13
N ALA A 126 13.91 11.51 -0.98
CA ALA A 126 12.91 10.44 -0.87
C ALA A 126 11.47 10.97 -0.84
N LEU A 127 11.23 12.11 -0.18
CA LEU A 127 9.91 12.68 -0.02
C LEU A 127 9.36 13.37 -1.29
N GLY A 128 10.24 13.94 -2.10
CA GLY A 128 9.87 14.67 -3.32
C GLY A 128 9.07 13.82 -4.31
N PRO A 129 9.54 12.62 -4.70
CA PRO A 129 8.80 11.68 -5.55
C PRO A 129 7.43 11.29 -4.97
N LEU A 130 7.35 11.04 -3.66
CA LEU A 130 6.09 10.74 -2.97
C LEU A 130 5.10 11.89 -3.11
N ALA A 131 5.48 13.10 -2.70
CA ALA A 131 4.61 14.27 -2.77
C ALA A 131 4.17 14.59 -4.20
N ARG A 132 5.08 14.45 -5.18
CA ARG A 132 4.77 14.63 -6.61
C ARG A 132 3.84 13.54 -7.14
N GLY A 133 3.94 12.31 -6.64
CA GLY A 133 3.03 11.21 -6.96
C GLY A 133 1.58 11.46 -6.51
N LEU A 134 1.38 12.36 -5.54
CA LEU A 134 0.05 12.79 -5.09
C LEU A 134 -0.55 13.91 -5.93
N ILE A 135 0.22 14.52 -6.85
CA ILE A 135 -0.30 15.52 -7.77
C ILE A 135 -1.40 14.86 -8.59
N ASN A 136 -2.60 15.38 -8.41
CA ASN A 136 -3.79 14.73 -8.92
C ASN A 136 -4.59 15.68 -9.82
N SER A 137 -4.23 16.97 -9.91
CA SER A 137 -4.88 17.94 -10.78
C SER A 137 -3.85 18.81 -11.51
N PRO A 138 -4.00 19.02 -12.84
CA PRO A 138 -3.11 19.90 -13.60
C PRO A 138 -3.31 21.39 -13.26
N ALA A 139 -4.47 21.80 -12.74
CA ALA A 139 -4.79 23.15 -12.24
C ALA A 139 -6.17 23.21 -11.54
N GLN A 140 -6.34 24.12 -10.55
CA GLN A 140 -7.58 24.60 -9.88
C GLN A 140 -8.87 23.74 -9.94
N ALA A 141 -8.81 22.41 -9.76
CA ALA A 141 -10.03 21.60 -9.66
C ALA A 141 -10.73 21.85 -8.31
N ARG A 142 -12.07 21.68 -8.25
CA ARG A 142 -12.84 21.83 -7.01
C ARG A 142 -12.93 20.48 -6.25
N PRO A 143 -12.77 20.44 -4.91
CA PRO A 143 -12.98 19.23 -4.12
C PRO A 143 -14.40 18.66 -4.30
N GLY A 144 -14.53 17.34 -4.49
CA GLY A 144 -15.82 16.62 -4.61
C GLY A 144 -16.22 16.22 -6.04
N GLN A 145 -15.90 17.02 -7.06
CA GLN A 145 -16.15 16.67 -8.47
C GLN A 145 -15.40 15.38 -8.87
N ARG A 146 -14.18 15.20 -8.36
CA ARG A 146 -13.33 14.03 -8.65
C ARG A 146 -13.86 12.71 -8.08
N VAL A 147 -14.43 12.72 -6.86
CA VAL A 147 -15.03 11.50 -6.28
C VAL A 147 -16.24 11.06 -7.11
N ALA A 148 -17.00 12.02 -7.63
CA ALA A 148 -18.09 11.75 -8.56
C ALA A 148 -17.56 11.20 -9.90
N GLU A 149 -16.48 11.76 -10.45
CA GLU A 149 -15.82 11.26 -11.67
C GLU A 149 -15.26 9.84 -11.51
N LEU A 150 -14.62 9.52 -10.38
CA LEU A 150 -14.15 8.17 -10.04
C LEU A 150 -15.30 7.17 -9.94
N LYS A 151 -16.37 7.52 -9.22
CA LYS A 151 -17.58 6.70 -9.12
C LYS A 151 -18.24 6.50 -10.49
N ALA A 152 -18.30 7.56 -11.30
CA ALA A 152 -18.85 7.50 -12.65
C ALA A 152 -17.98 6.63 -13.57
N GLY A 153 -16.66 6.71 -13.48
CA GLY A 153 -15.73 5.88 -14.25
C GLY A 153 -15.85 4.40 -13.88
N LEU A 154 -15.90 4.09 -12.58
CA LEU A 154 -16.17 2.74 -12.08
C LEU A 154 -17.51 2.19 -12.62
N ALA A 155 -18.57 3.00 -12.58
CA ALA A 155 -19.87 2.62 -13.10
C ALA A 155 -19.85 2.43 -14.63
N ALA A 156 -19.09 3.26 -15.37
CA ALA A 156 -18.95 3.15 -16.81
C ALA A 156 -18.26 1.85 -17.21
N VAL A 157 -17.11 1.53 -16.62
CA VAL A 157 -16.37 0.27 -16.90
C VAL A 157 -17.22 -0.94 -16.54
N ARG A 158 -17.94 -0.91 -15.41
CA ARG A 158 -18.89 -1.97 -15.04
C ARG A 158 -20.00 -2.15 -16.08
N ALA A 159 -20.47 -1.06 -16.66
CA ALA A 159 -21.46 -1.06 -17.73
C ALA A 159 -20.86 -1.27 -19.13
N ASP A 160 -19.59 -1.67 -19.24
CA ASP A 160 -18.85 -1.86 -20.51
C ASP A 160 -18.86 -0.63 -21.42
N ARG A 161 -18.74 0.57 -20.80
CA ARG A 161 -18.67 1.86 -21.49
C ARG A 161 -17.37 2.57 -21.15
N PRO A 162 -16.81 3.36 -22.09
CA PRO A 162 -15.60 4.12 -21.82
C PRO A 162 -15.90 5.19 -20.75
N PRO A 163 -15.08 5.28 -19.69
CA PRO A 163 -15.19 6.34 -18.71
C PRO A 163 -14.92 7.71 -19.36
N ARG A 164 -15.59 8.75 -18.90
CA ARG A 164 -15.34 10.13 -19.36
C ARG A 164 -14.10 10.70 -18.66
N GLY A 165 -13.33 11.53 -19.37
CA GLY A 165 -12.15 12.21 -18.84
C GLY A 165 -10.83 11.51 -19.18
N SER A 166 -9.78 11.82 -18.44
CA SER A 166 -8.45 11.24 -18.66
C SER A 166 -8.42 9.75 -18.34
N PHE A 167 -7.72 8.98 -19.17
CA PHE A 167 -7.42 7.57 -18.90
C PHE A 167 -6.77 7.38 -17.52
N ARG A 168 -7.11 6.27 -16.86
CA ARG A 168 -6.50 5.83 -15.60
C ARG A 168 -6.19 4.36 -15.68
N GLN A 169 -5.04 3.96 -15.17
CA GLN A 169 -4.58 2.57 -15.25
C GLN A 169 -5.55 1.60 -14.54
N GLU A 170 -6.19 2.07 -13.47
CA GLU A 170 -7.21 1.33 -12.72
C GLU A 170 -8.40 0.91 -13.60
N TRP A 171 -8.73 1.69 -14.65
CA TRP A 171 -9.80 1.32 -15.59
C TRP A 171 -9.42 0.13 -16.46
N LEU A 172 -8.16 0.03 -16.87
CA LEU A 172 -7.67 -1.13 -17.63
C LEU A 172 -7.69 -2.39 -16.77
N VAL A 173 -7.15 -2.31 -15.55
CA VAL A 173 -7.12 -3.46 -14.62
C VAL A 173 -8.55 -3.90 -14.24
N LEU A 174 -9.46 -2.95 -14.02
CA LEU A 174 -10.85 -3.26 -13.73
C LEU A 174 -11.60 -3.87 -14.93
N ALA A 175 -11.38 -3.34 -16.13
CA ALA A 175 -11.93 -3.90 -17.35
C ALA A 175 -11.46 -5.35 -17.54
N ALA A 176 -10.18 -5.63 -17.22
CA ALA A 176 -9.60 -6.96 -17.26
C ALA A 176 -10.27 -7.92 -16.27
N SER A 177 -10.40 -7.55 -15.00
CA SER A 177 -11.06 -8.39 -13.99
C SER A 177 -12.53 -8.65 -14.27
N LEU A 178 -13.19 -7.76 -15.03
CA LEU A 178 -14.61 -7.88 -15.40
C LEU A 178 -14.83 -8.52 -16.79
N GLY A 179 -13.75 -8.93 -17.48
CA GLY A 179 -13.85 -9.55 -18.80
C GLY A 179 -14.36 -8.61 -19.90
N ARG A 180 -14.15 -7.29 -19.77
CA ARG A 180 -14.61 -6.27 -20.73
C ARG A 180 -13.70 -6.19 -21.96
N GLN A 181 -13.75 -7.22 -22.81
CA GLN A 181 -12.83 -7.41 -23.95
C GLN A 181 -12.82 -6.21 -24.92
N SER A 182 -13.98 -5.63 -25.22
CA SER A 182 -14.09 -4.45 -26.10
C SER A 182 -13.41 -3.21 -25.50
N LEU A 183 -13.58 -2.98 -24.20
CA LEU A 183 -12.92 -1.87 -23.51
C LEU A 183 -11.41 -2.09 -23.37
N LEU A 184 -10.97 -3.32 -23.11
CA LEU A 184 -9.55 -3.67 -23.09
C LEU A 184 -8.88 -3.34 -24.42
N ALA A 185 -9.44 -3.86 -25.52
CA ALA A 185 -8.90 -3.62 -26.86
C ALA A 185 -8.83 -2.12 -27.17
N ARG A 186 -9.86 -1.37 -26.78
CA ARG A 186 -9.90 0.09 -26.93
C ARG A 186 -8.80 0.79 -26.14
N PHE A 187 -8.67 0.51 -24.84
CA PHE A 187 -7.66 1.17 -24.01
C PHE A 187 -6.25 0.88 -24.50
N LEU A 188 -5.96 -0.36 -24.91
CA LEU A 188 -4.66 -0.73 -25.48
C LEU A 188 -4.40 0.00 -26.82
N ALA A 189 -5.40 0.11 -27.69
CA ALA A 189 -5.30 0.90 -28.92
C ALA A 189 -5.09 2.40 -28.66
N GLU A 190 -5.61 2.92 -27.56
CA GLU A 190 -5.38 4.29 -27.08
C GLU A 190 -4.01 4.47 -26.36
N GLY A 191 -3.17 3.42 -26.33
CA GLY A 191 -1.81 3.47 -25.79
C GLY A 191 -1.69 3.15 -24.31
N ALA A 192 -2.71 2.53 -23.69
CA ALA A 192 -2.60 2.02 -22.34
C ALA A 192 -1.54 0.92 -22.25
N ASP A 193 -0.74 0.95 -21.19
CA ASP A 193 0.33 -0.02 -20.96
C ASP A 193 -0.25 -1.31 -20.35
N PRO A 194 -0.15 -2.48 -21.02
CA PRO A 194 -0.66 -3.75 -20.51
C PRO A 194 0.17 -4.34 -19.36
N GLN A 195 1.42 -3.90 -19.17
CA GLN A 195 2.28 -4.38 -18.08
C GLN A 195 2.17 -3.53 -16.81
N ARG A 196 1.70 -2.29 -16.95
CA ARG A 196 1.56 -1.39 -15.80
C ARG A 196 0.48 -1.89 -14.85
N ALA A 197 0.86 -2.16 -13.60
CA ALA A 197 -0.05 -2.61 -12.56
C ALA A 197 -0.82 -1.44 -11.93
N ALA A 198 -1.99 -1.74 -11.39
CA ALA A 198 -2.76 -0.81 -10.59
C ALA A 198 -3.56 -1.53 -9.51
N ARG A 199 -3.94 -0.78 -8.48
CA ARG A 199 -4.73 -1.29 -7.37
C ARG A 199 -6.22 -1.17 -7.66
N LEU A 200 -6.91 -2.31 -7.66
CA LEU A 200 -8.37 -2.31 -7.73
C LEU A 200 -8.99 -1.76 -6.44
N PRO A 201 -10.18 -1.14 -6.49
CA PRO A 201 -10.89 -0.71 -5.30
C PRO A 201 -11.07 -1.86 -4.30
N GLY A 202 -10.53 -1.70 -3.09
CA GLY A 202 -10.55 -2.74 -2.04
C GLY A 202 -9.45 -3.81 -2.15
N GLY A 203 -8.63 -3.77 -3.20
CA GLY A 203 -7.49 -4.66 -3.37
C GLY A 203 -6.33 -4.33 -2.41
N ARG A 204 -5.62 -5.36 -1.95
CA ARG A 204 -4.48 -5.26 -1.01
C ARG A 204 -3.12 -5.08 -1.69
N VAL A 205 -3.01 -5.43 -2.95
CA VAL A 205 -1.81 -5.28 -3.79
C VAL A 205 -2.18 -4.75 -5.18
N CYS A 206 -1.21 -4.20 -5.89
CA CYS A 206 -1.36 -3.83 -7.30
C CYS A 206 -1.30 -5.07 -8.22
N LEU A 207 -2.19 -5.17 -9.20
CA LEU A 207 -2.18 -6.27 -10.18
C LEU A 207 -1.99 -5.73 -11.58
N THR A 208 -1.27 -6.48 -12.42
CA THR A 208 -1.31 -6.24 -13.86
C THR A 208 -2.69 -6.58 -14.41
N PRO A 209 -3.10 -5.98 -15.55
CA PRO A 209 -4.32 -6.35 -16.24
C PRO A 209 -4.44 -7.87 -16.47
N LEU A 210 -3.37 -8.52 -16.93
CA LEU A 210 -3.37 -9.97 -17.17
C LEU A 210 -3.62 -10.75 -15.87
N ALA A 211 -2.92 -10.43 -14.78
CA ALA A 211 -3.11 -11.10 -13.50
C ALA A 211 -4.53 -10.90 -12.95
N ALA A 212 -5.09 -9.70 -13.09
CA ALA A 212 -6.46 -9.41 -12.66
C ALA A 212 -7.51 -10.18 -13.46
N ALA A 213 -7.31 -10.35 -14.78
CA ALA A 213 -8.19 -11.18 -15.62
C ALA A 213 -8.14 -12.66 -15.20
N LEU A 214 -6.93 -13.22 -15.08
CA LEU A 214 -6.73 -14.63 -14.74
C LEU A 214 -7.26 -14.95 -13.34
N ALA A 215 -6.99 -14.09 -12.36
CA ALA A 215 -7.51 -14.24 -11.00
C ALA A 215 -9.05 -14.24 -10.93
N ALA A 216 -9.70 -13.50 -11.84
CA ALA A 216 -11.15 -13.43 -11.94
C ALA A 216 -11.74 -14.51 -12.87
N GLY A 217 -10.93 -15.47 -13.34
CA GLY A 217 -11.34 -16.52 -14.27
C GLY A 217 -11.75 -16.01 -15.66
N GLN A 218 -11.31 -14.81 -16.04
CA GLN A 218 -11.61 -14.20 -17.32
C GLN A 218 -10.59 -14.61 -18.39
N PRO A 219 -10.99 -14.75 -19.66
CA PRO A 219 -10.04 -15.02 -20.73
C PRO A 219 -9.10 -13.82 -20.93
N PRO A 220 -7.81 -14.07 -21.24
CA PRO A 220 -6.81 -13.00 -21.38
C PRO A 220 -7.10 -12.08 -22.58
N GLY A 221 -7.70 -12.60 -23.66
CA GLY A 221 -8.11 -11.81 -24.82
C GLY A 221 -6.99 -10.93 -25.38
N PRO A 222 -7.17 -9.60 -25.52
CA PRO A 222 -6.13 -8.68 -25.99
C PRO A 222 -4.85 -8.68 -25.15
N LEU A 223 -4.88 -9.21 -23.92
CA LEU A 223 -3.72 -9.29 -23.03
C LEU A 223 -2.92 -10.59 -23.20
N GLY A 224 -3.33 -11.51 -24.08
CA GLY A 224 -2.74 -12.86 -24.21
C GLY A 224 -1.25 -12.88 -24.56
N GLU A 225 -0.74 -11.78 -25.10
CA GLU A 225 0.67 -11.59 -25.41
C GLU A 225 1.47 -10.92 -24.28
N THR A 226 0.82 -10.46 -23.22
CA THR A 226 1.48 -9.80 -22.08
C THR A 226 2.26 -10.83 -21.26
N ASP A 227 3.45 -10.47 -20.78
CA ASP A 227 4.24 -11.37 -19.96
C ASP A 227 3.71 -11.40 -18.52
N LEU A 228 3.82 -12.55 -17.86
CA LEU A 228 3.52 -12.69 -16.44
C LEU A 228 4.80 -12.44 -15.62
N ASP A 229 4.74 -11.43 -14.75
CA ASP A 229 5.83 -11.11 -13.83
C ASP A 229 5.77 -11.91 -12.52
N PHE A 230 6.83 -11.78 -11.72
CA PHE A 230 7.00 -12.51 -10.45
C PHE A 230 5.90 -12.25 -9.41
N PHE A 231 5.46 -11.01 -9.23
CA PHE A 231 4.43 -10.66 -8.26
C PHE A 231 3.05 -11.16 -8.72
N SER A 232 2.79 -11.06 -10.02
CA SER A 232 1.59 -11.61 -10.65
C SER A 232 1.54 -13.14 -10.53
N ALA A 233 2.66 -13.83 -10.73
CA ALA A 233 2.77 -15.28 -10.52
C ALA A 233 2.53 -15.66 -9.04
N ALA A 234 3.06 -14.88 -8.09
CA ALA A 234 2.84 -15.08 -6.66
C ALA A 234 1.35 -14.94 -6.31
N TYR A 235 0.68 -13.91 -6.83
CA TYR A 235 -0.74 -13.73 -6.63
C TYR A 235 -1.59 -14.87 -7.23
N LEU A 236 -1.23 -15.34 -8.43
CA LEU A 236 -1.97 -16.39 -9.13
C LEU A 236 -1.69 -17.80 -8.59
N GLY A 237 -0.65 -17.98 -7.77
CA GLY A 237 -0.24 -19.29 -7.27
C GLY A 237 0.54 -20.14 -8.28
N ASP A 238 1.10 -19.53 -9.33
CA ASP A 238 1.85 -20.25 -10.37
C ASP A 238 3.28 -20.55 -9.89
N THR A 239 3.42 -21.64 -9.12
CA THR A 239 4.69 -22.06 -8.52
C THR A 239 5.74 -22.46 -9.56
N ALA A 240 5.33 -22.91 -10.75
CA ALA A 240 6.25 -23.21 -11.85
C ALA A 240 6.84 -21.92 -12.42
N ALA A 241 6.01 -20.90 -12.66
CA ALA A 241 6.49 -19.59 -13.07
C ALA A 241 7.39 -18.94 -12.01
N LEU A 242 7.01 -19.02 -10.73
CA LEU A 242 7.84 -18.51 -9.62
C LEU A 242 9.20 -19.19 -9.57
N ALA A 243 9.26 -20.52 -9.74
CA ALA A 243 10.53 -21.25 -9.75
C ALA A 243 11.42 -20.78 -10.91
N SER A 244 10.87 -20.72 -12.13
CA SER A 244 11.61 -20.29 -13.32
C SER A 244 12.12 -18.85 -13.21
N LEU A 245 11.32 -17.93 -12.65
CA LEU A 245 11.73 -16.54 -12.46
C LEU A 245 12.81 -16.39 -11.36
N LEU A 246 12.75 -17.18 -10.28
CA LEU A 246 13.79 -17.18 -9.25
C LEU A 246 15.10 -17.81 -9.71
N GLU A 247 15.05 -18.79 -10.61
CA GLU A 247 16.26 -19.33 -11.25
C GLU A 247 16.97 -18.27 -12.10
N GLN A 248 16.21 -17.41 -12.78
CA GLN A 248 16.75 -16.32 -13.59
C GLN A 248 17.25 -15.15 -12.74
N GLU A 249 16.48 -14.75 -11.72
CA GLU A 249 16.76 -13.58 -10.90
C GLU A 249 16.40 -13.83 -9.42
N PRO A 250 17.30 -14.43 -8.62
CA PRO A 250 17.04 -14.76 -7.21
C PRO A 250 16.69 -13.55 -6.34
N ALA A 251 17.15 -12.36 -6.71
CA ALA A 251 16.88 -11.11 -6.00
C ALA A 251 15.39 -10.74 -5.95
N LEU A 252 14.57 -11.30 -6.86
CA LEU A 252 13.13 -11.08 -6.91
C LEU A 252 12.42 -11.52 -5.61
N LEU A 253 12.96 -12.50 -4.89
CA LEU A 253 12.39 -13.00 -3.64
C LEU A 253 12.24 -11.88 -2.59
N GLU A 254 13.21 -10.96 -2.55
CA GLU A 254 13.32 -9.87 -1.59
C GLU A 254 12.95 -8.50 -2.20
N ALA A 255 12.57 -8.49 -3.48
CA ALA A 255 12.24 -7.28 -4.21
C ALA A 255 10.90 -6.68 -3.73
N ASN A 256 10.86 -5.35 -3.63
CA ASN A 256 9.63 -4.62 -3.44
C ASN A 256 8.91 -4.44 -4.78
N ASP A 257 7.58 -4.54 -4.78
CA ASP A 257 6.76 -4.29 -5.95
C ASP A 257 6.89 -2.81 -6.38
N PRO A 258 7.44 -2.52 -7.57
CA PRO A 258 7.64 -1.14 -8.01
C PRO A 258 6.33 -0.43 -8.38
N ALA A 259 5.20 -1.15 -8.43
CA ALA A 259 3.87 -0.55 -8.57
C ALA A 259 3.31 -0.01 -7.24
N GLU A 260 4.03 -0.14 -6.13
CA GLU A 260 3.59 0.29 -4.80
C GLU A 260 4.33 1.56 -4.37
N ASP A 261 3.54 2.56 -3.96
CA ASP A 261 4.04 3.92 -3.82
C ASP A 261 4.78 4.19 -2.49
N PHE A 262 4.42 3.51 -1.40
CA PHE A 262 4.96 3.78 -0.06
C PHE A 262 4.82 2.60 0.90
N ARG A 263 4.38 1.42 0.44
CA ARG A 263 4.37 0.19 1.25
C ARG A 263 5.44 -0.77 0.74
N PRO A 264 6.25 -1.38 1.63
CA PRO A 264 7.17 -2.44 1.23
C PRO A 264 6.35 -3.71 0.99
N VAL A 265 5.72 -3.76 -0.18
CA VAL A 265 4.96 -4.91 -0.67
C VAL A 265 5.92 -5.80 -1.42
N ARG A 266 5.92 -7.08 -1.09
CA ARG A 266 6.79 -8.12 -1.65
C ARG A 266 5.95 -9.29 -2.13
N ALA A 267 6.58 -10.28 -2.75
CA ALA A 267 5.89 -11.47 -3.24
C ALA A 267 5.03 -12.18 -2.16
N LEU A 268 5.46 -12.22 -0.90
CA LEU A 268 4.66 -12.77 0.21
C LEU A 268 3.30 -12.08 0.38
N HIS A 269 3.23 -10.76 0.14
CA HIS A 269 1.99 -10.00 0.24
C HIS A 269 1.06 -10.30 -0.95
N HIS A 270 1.62 -10.52 -2.14
CA HIS A 270 0.86 -10.94 -3.32
C HIS A 270 0.31 -12.36 -3.15
N ALA A 271 1.16 -13.29 -2.71
CA ALA A 271 0.78 -14.66 -2.37
C ALA A 271 -0.34 -14.70 -1.33
N LEU A 272 -0.22 -13.92 -0.26
CA LEU A 272 -1.26 -13.80 0.76
C LEU A 272 -2.55 -13.19 0.19
N ALA A 273 -2.46 -12.15 -0.63
CA ALA A 273 -3.63 -11.51 -1.23
C ALA A 273 -4.35 -12.44 -2.22
N GLY A 274 -3.62 -13.28 -2.95
CA GLY A 274 -4.15 -14.32 -3.82
C GLY A 274 -4.59 -15.59 -3.11
N GLY A 275 -4.19 -15.76 -1.84
CA GLY A 275 -4.50 -16.92 -1.00
C GLY A 275 -3.72 -18.19 -1.41
N GLN A 276 -2.61 -18.05 -2.13
CA GLN A 276 -1.86 -19.17 -2.71
C GLN A 276 -0.36 -18.88 -2.72
N SER A 277 0.48 -19.92 -2.87
CA SER A 277 1.96 -19.85 -2.97
C SER A 277 2.73 -19.25 -1.79
N LEU A 278 2.07 -18.90 -0.69
CA LEU A 278 2.75 -18.35 0.50
C LEU A 278 3.81 -19.33 1.03
N ASP A 279 3.43 -20.60 1.23
CA ASP A 279 4.36 -21.63 1.72
C ASP A 279 5.53 -21.85 0.77
N PHE A 280 5.29 -21.85 -0.55
CA PHE A 280 6.33 -21.99 -1.58
C PHE A 280 7.42 -20.91 -1.46
N LEU A 281 7.01 -19.66 -1.23
CA LEU A 281 7.94 -18.54 -1.06
C LEU A 281 8.68 -18.63 0.29
N LEU A 282 7.96 -19.00 1.35
CA LEU A 282 8.55 -19.17 2.69
C LEU A 282 9.57 -20.31 2.73
N GLU A 283 9.32 -21.43 2.05
CA GLU A 283 10.24 -22.56 1.92
C GLU A 283 11.53 -22.19 1.16
N ARG A 284 11.46 -21.19 0.29
CA ARG A 284 12.61 -20.62 -0.42
C ARG A 284 13.35 -19.55 0.37
N GLY A 285 12.94 -19.30 1.61
CA GLY A 285 13.61 -18.38 2.52
C GLY A 285 13.20 -16.92 2.37
N ALA A 286 12.02 -16.63 1.82
CA ALA A 286 11.51 -15.26 1.77
C ALA A 286 11.45 -14.64 3.17
N SER A 287 12.08 -13.48 3.35
CA SER A 287 12.08 -12.74 4.60
C SER A 287 10.70 -12.19 4.93
N LEU A 288 10.31 -12.30 6.20
CA LEU A 288 9.11 -11.64 6.72
C LEU A 288 9.31 -10.13 6.90
N GLU A 289 10.55 -9.66 6.96
CA GLU A 289 10.89 -8.24 7.12
C GLU A 289 11.36 -7.60 5.82
N PRO A 290 11.02 -6.33 5.57
CA PRO A 290 10.25 -5.45 6.45
C PRO A 290 8.74 -5.69 6.32
N GLY A 291 8.01 -5.52 7.43
CA GLY A 291 6.54 -5.52 7.41
C GLY A 291 5.88 -6.80 7.92
N SER A 292 6.63 -7.62 8.67
CA SER A 292 6.17 -8.87 9.28
C SER A 292 4.84 -8.72 10.03
N ALA A 293 4.71 -7.63 10.80
CA ALA A 293 3.50 -7.32 11.57
C ALA A 293 2.27 -7.13 10.68
N ARG A 294 2.43 -6.42 9.56
CA ARG A 294 1.35 -6.19 8.60
C ARG A 294 0.98 -7.49 7.89
N LEU A 295 1.98 -8.25 7.44
CA LEU A 295 1.78 -9.51 6.75
C LEU A 295 0.95 -10.48 7.61
N LEU A 296 1.27 -10.58 8.91
CA LEU A 296 0.48 -11.38 9.84
C LEU A 296 -0.93 -10.82 10.04
N ALA A 297 -1.07 -9.51 10.26
CA ALA A 297 -2.38 -8.87 10.45
C ALA A 297 -3.31 -9.10 9.23
N GLU A 298 -2.77 -9.04 8.02
CA GLU A 298 -3.50 -9.32 6.78
C GLU A 298 -3.91 -10.80 6.69
N ALA A 299 -3.09 -11.71 7.24
CA ALA A 299 -3.32 -13.16 7.19
C ALA A 299 -4.34 -13.66 8.21
N LEU A 300 -4.79 -12.83 9.17
CA LEU A 300 -5.71 -13.28 10.24
C LEU A 300 -7.05 -13.83 9.73
N ASN A 301 -7.46 -13.50 8.51
CA ASN A 301 -8.65 -14.07 7.87
C ASN A 301 -8.36 -15.37 7.07
N GLN A 302 -7.12 -15.85 7.07
CA GLN A 302 -6.64 -17.06 6.42
C GLN A 302 -5.85 -17.89 7.47
N PRO A 303 -6.53 -18.69 8.31
CA PRO A 303 -5.90 -19.31 9.49
C PRO A 303 -4.62 -20.09 9.19
N ALA A 304 -4.59 -20.85 8.08
CA ALA A 304 -3.39 -21.58 7.66
C ALA A 304 -2.20 -20.65 7.39
N ALA A 305 -2.41 -19.56 6.65
CA ALA A 305 -1.39 -18.57 6.36
C ALA A 305 -0.90 -17.87 7.64
N ALA A 306 -1.82 -17.46 8.52
CA ALA A 306 -1.45 -16.83 9.78
C ALA A 306 -0.60 -17.75 10.67
N LEU A 307 -0.96 -19.04 10.77
CA LEU A 307 -0.20 -20.05 11.50
C LEU A 307 1.19 -20.28 10.87
N ALA A 308 1.28 -20.34 9.54
CA ALA A 308 2.55 -20.51 8.83
C ALA A 308 3.51 -19.33 9.05
N LEU A 309 2.98 -18.11 9.11
CA LEU A 309 3.73 -16.89 9.43
C LEU A 309 4.16 -16.86 10.90
N LEU A 310 3.26 -17.22 11.83
CA LEU A 310 3.57 -17.30 13.26
C LEU A 310 4.67 -18.30 13.57
N ALA A 311 4.63 -19.48 12.94
CA ALA A 311 5.67 -20.50 13.08
C ALA A 311 7.06 -20.02 12.66
N ARG A 312 7.13 -18.95 11.86
CA ARG A 312 8.36 -18.31 11.38
C ARG A 312 8.67 -16.99 12.10
N GLY A 313 8.04 -16.75 13.24
CA GLY A 313 8.33 -15.59 14.09
C GLY A 313 7.72 -14.29 13.59
N ALA A 314 6.58 -14.34 12.90
CA ALA A 314 5.92 -13.13 12.46
C ALA A 314 5.55 -12.21 13.64
N SER A 315 5.76 -10.91 13.45
CA SER A 315 5.60 -9.91 14.50
C SER A 315 4.13 -9.71 14.88
N LEU A 316 3.85 -9.64 16.17
CA LEU A 316 2.49 -9.46 16.70
C LEU A 316 2.07 -7.97 16.78
N ALA A 317 2.96 -7.05 16.42
CA ALA A 317 2.84 -5.62 16.74
C ALA A 317 1.64 -4.88 16.10
N ALA A 318 1.03 -5.44 15.06
CA ALA A 318 -0.07 -4.81 14.32
C ALA A 318 -1.41 -5.58 14.44
N ILE A 319 -1.51 -6.53 15.38
CA ILE A 319 -2.74 -7.31 15.55
C ILE A 319 -3.80 -6.50 16.27
N GLU A 320 -5.01 -6.54 15.72
CA GLU A 320 -6.21 -5.89 16.25
C GLU A 320 -7.31 -6.94 16.50
N PRO A 321 -8.24 -6.72 17.45
CA PRO A 321 -9.28 -7.70 17.76
C PRO A 321 -10.25 -7.80 16.59
N GLY A 322 -10.56 -9.03 16.18
CA GLY A 322 -11.38 -9.27 14.99
C GLY A 322 -11.99 -10.67 14.92
N PRO A 323 -12.55 -11.05 13.75
CA PRO A 323 -13.18 -12.35 13.55
C PRO A 323 -12.28 -13.55 13.86
N TRP A 324 -10.96 -13.42 13.70
CA TRP A 324 -9.97 -14.45 14.03
C TRP A 324 -10.04 -14.95 15.48
N LEU A 325 -10.61 -14.15 16.40
CA LEU A 325 -10.88 -14.60 17.77
C LEU A 325 -11.81 -15.83 17.79
N LEU A 326 -12.70 -15.96 16.80
CA LEU A 326 -13.62 -17.08 16.68
C LEU A 326 -12.96 -18.36 16.16
N GLU A 327 -11.69 -18.30 15.72
CA GLU A 327 -10.92 -19.44 15.25
C GLU A 327 -10.05 -20.00 16.40
N PRO A 328 -10.44 -21.09 17.09
CA PRO A 328 -9.83 -21.49 18.35
C PRO A 328 -8.33 -21.81 18.24
N ALA A 329 -7.92 -22.46 17.15
CA ALA A 329 -6.53 -22.82 16.92
C ALA A 329 -5.64 -21.59 16.69
N LEU A 330 -6.10 -20.64 15.88
CA LEU A 330 -5.36 -19.40 15.62
C LEU A 330 -5.30 -18.51 16.87
N ALA A 331 -6.42 -18.37 17.59
CA ALA A 331 -6.45 -17.62 18.84
C ALA A 331 -5.49 -18.21 19.89
N ALA A 332 -5.48 -19.55 20.05
CA ALA A 332 -4.56 -20.22 20.96
C ALA A 332 -3.09 -20.01 20.56
N ALA A 333 -2.77 -20.15 19.27
CA ALA A 333 -1.42 -19.95 18.75
C ALA A 333 -0.93 -18.51 18.97
N LEU A 334 -1.77 -17.51 18.71
CA LEU A 334 -1.46 -16.10 18.94
C LEU A 334 -1.21 -15.81 20.43
N HIS A 335 -2.04 -16.37 21.31
CA HIS A 335 -1.85 -16.23 22.75
C HIS A 335 -0.52 -16.85 23.23
N GLN A 336 -0.20 -18.06 22.75
CA GLN A 336 1.05 -18.75 23.03
C GLN A 336 2.27 -18.00 22.49
N ALA A 337 2.14 -17.37 21.32
CA ALA A 337 3.16 -16.49 20.74
C ALA A 337 3.38 -15.19 21.53
N GLY A 338 2.57 -14.92 22.56
CA GLY A 338 2.75 -13.78 23.46
C GLY A 338 1.80 -12.61 23.20
N LEU A 339 0.80 -12.76 22.33
CA LEU A 339 -0.20 -11.71 22.12
C LEU A 339 -0.99 -11.45 23.42
N ARG A 340 -1.13 -10.18 23.79
CA ARG A 340 -1.91 -9.72 24.94
C ARG A 340 -2.89 -8.65 24.48
N ALA A 341 -4.04 -8.56 25.14
CA ALA A 341 -5.03 -7.55 24.80
C ALA A 341 -4.56 -6.17 25.27
N GLU A 342 -4.69 -5.17 24.39
CA GLU A 342 -4.50 -3.77 24.75
C GLU A 342 -5.74 -3.22 25.46
N PRO A 343 -5.63 -2.26 26.40
CA PRO A 343 -6.79 -1.64 27.07
C PRO A 343 -7.84 -1.08 26.09
N SER A 344 -7.39 -0.65 24.91
CA SER A 344 -8.25 -0.12 23.85
C SER A 344 -9.15 -1.19 23.19
N TRP A 345 -8.78 -2.48 23.27
CA TRP A 345 -9.57 -3.59 22.72
C TRP A 345 -10.91 -3.75 23.43
N ALA A 346 -10.94 -3.58 24.76
CA ALA A 346 -12.16 -3.71 25.54
C ALA A 346 -13.27 -2.75 25.05
N ASN A 347 -12.91 -1.53 24.64
CA ASN A 347 -13.85 -0.56 24.07
C ASN A 347 -14.35 -0.96 22.68
N ARG A 348 -13.49 -1.55 21.84
CA ARG A 348 -13.86 -2.03 20.49
C ARG A 348 -14.73 -3.29 20.55
N LEU A 349 -14.41 -4.21 21.45
CA LEU A 349 -15.14 -5.46 21.69
C LEU A 349 -16.48 -5.23 22.40
N ARG A 350 -16.63 -4.15 23.17
CA ARG A 350 -17.87 -3.83 23.87
C ARG A 350 -19.09 -3.73 22.95
N ARG A 351 -18.90 -3.38 21.67
CA ARG A 351 -19.96 -3.23 20.67
C ARG A 351 -20.37 -4.53 19.95
N ARG A 352 -19.64 -5.64 20.16
CA ARG A 352 -19.86 -6.92 19.45
C ARG A 352 -19.83 -8.09 20.44
N THR A 353 -21.00 -8.61 20.78
CA THR A 353 -21.19 -9.64 21.83
C THR A 353 -20.49 -10.96 21.53
N SER A 354 -20.39 -11.37 20.27
CA SER A 354 -19.80 -12.67 19.87
C SER A 354 -18.30 -12.80 20.12
N TRP A 355 -17.53 -11.70 20.11
CA TRP A 355 -16.07 -11.75 20.26
C TRP A 355 -15.62 -11.68 21.73
N ARG A 356 -16.51 -11.28 22.65
CA ARG A 356 -16.16 -11.08 24.08
C ARG A 356 -15.75 -12.38 24.78
N GLN A 357 -16.45 -13.49 24.51
CA GLN A 357 -16.12 -14.77 25.12
C GLN A 357 -14.80 -15.33 24.59
N ALA A 358 -14.58 -15.21 23.28
CA ALA A 358 -13.36 -15.62 22.61
C ALA A 358 -12.11 -14.84 23.04
N ALA A 359 -12.28 -13.58 23.47
CA ALA A 359 -11.18 -12.74 23.93
C ALA A 359 -10.72 -13.01 25.37
N ARG A 360 -11.44 -13.85 26.14
CA ARG A 360 -11.11 -14.16 27.55
C ARG A 360 -9.67 -14.64 27.80
N PRO A 361 -9.01 -15.41 26.91
CA PRO A 361 -7.63 -15.83 27.12
C PRO A 361 -6.61 -14.67 27.08
N PHE A 362 -6.98 -13.49 26.58
CA PHE A 362 -6.05 -12.38 26.34
C PHE A 362 -6.10 -11.27 27.39
N PHE A 363 -7.08 -11.30 28.30
CA PHE A 363 -7.25 -10.41 29.44
C PHE A 363 -7.00 -11.19 30.72
#